data_AF-A0A958SXK3-F1
#
_entry.id   AF-A0A958SXK3-F1
#
_cell.length_a   1.000
_cell.length_b   1.000
_cell.length_c   1.000
_cell.angle_alpha   90.00
_cell.angle_beta   90.00
_cell.angle_gamma   90.00
#
_symmetry.space_group_name_H-M   'P 1'
#
loop_
_entity.id
_entity.type
_entity.pdbx_description
1 polymer ?
#
loop_
_entity_poly.entity_id
_entity_poly.type
_entity_poly.pdbx_seq_one_letter_code
_entity_poly.pdbx_strand_id
1 'polypeptide(L)'
;MDRERIGRLGKRCLTISLFFILLFGCGEDKKVTINPEELAVFEPEDIYEFGFNLNDYHVVRDTIRKGDNFGLIMERNKIGYPKIYEIVEKSRDTFNIRSLQIGKPYTLLCSKDSLQKPQCFIYQPTKEEYVVINFQDSIHAYRSRKPIKYVEKEISGIINSSISQTLDEQGISPIMAYQMSDIYAWTIDFFRLQKGDRFKVIYTDKYIDDTIYAGIDNIKAAFFEHNGEDFYAFKFETDSVKHLTDYFNEEAKTLRRAFLKAPVEYKRISSRYNLNRRIALYGNKVRPHKGTDFAADIGTPIRATANGTVTKSSYTRGNGNYVKIRHNSIYETQYLHMKKQNVKVGQYVKQGDVIGWVGMT
;
A
#
# COMPACT_ATOMS: atom_id res chain seq x y z
N MET A 1 8.85 -78.81 -29.01
CA MET A 1 8.34 -79.61 -27.88
C MET A 1 7.40 -78.71 -27.10
N ASP A 2 6.08 -78.86 -27.05
CA ASP A 2 5.09 -79.76 -27.64
C ASP A 2 3.75 -79.02 -27.45
N ARG A 3 2.97 -78.80 -28.52
CA ARG A 3 1.70 -79.51 -28.84
C ARG A 3 0.62 -79.37 -27.75
N GLU A 4 -0.41 -78.56 -27.97
CA GLU A 4 -1.66 -78.84 -28.72
C GLU A 4 -2.82 -79.35 -27.84
N ARG A 5 -4.04 -78.92 -28.19
CA ARG A 5 -5.38 -79.26 -27.65
C ARG A 5 -5.72 -78.49 -26.37
N ILE A 6 -6.80 -77.71 -26.30
CA ILE A 6 -8.19 -78.12 -26.48
C ILE A 6 -9.00 -76.98 -27.12
N GLY A 7 -9.72 -77.32 -28.18
CA GLY A 7 -10.67 -76.44 -28.85
C GLY A 7 -12.08 -76.50 -28.27
N ARG A 8 -12.88 -75.51 -28.67
CA ARG A 8 -14.34 -75.52 -28.79
C ARG A 8 -15.13 -76.06 -27.60
N LEU A 9 -15.38 -75.23 -26.59
CA LEU A 9 -16.61 -75.31 -25.80
C LEU A 9 -16.80 -74.00 -25.04
N GLY A 10 -17.83 -73.22 -25.37
CA GLY A 10 -18.21 -72.07 -24.54
C GLY A 10 -18.90 -70.89 -25.23
N LYS A 11 -19.00 -70.82 -26.56
CA LYS A 11 -19.84 -69.82 -27.27
C LYS A 11 -21.36 -70.07 -27.14
N ARG A 12 -21.80 -70.81 -26.11
CA ARG A 12 -23.22 -71.12 -25.85
C ARG A 12 -23.71 -70.78 -24.43
N CYS A 13 -22.88 -70.11 -23.61
CA CYS A 13 -23.30 -69.64 -22.28
C CYS A 13 -23.61 -68.14 -22.18
N LEU A 14 -23.41 -67.35 -23.25
CA LEU A 14 -23.64 -65.89 -23.18
C LEU A 14 -24.97 -65.42 -23.78
N THR A 15 -25.78 -66.32 -24.36
CA THR A 15 -27.03 -65.96 -25.04
C THR A 15 -28.30 -66.37 -24.29
N ILE A 16 -28.19 -66.91 -23.07
CA ILE A 16 -29.37 -67.37 -22.29
C ILE A 16 -29.64 -66.52 -21.03
N SER A 17 -28.74 -65.62 -20.64
CA SER A 17 -28.97 -64.74 -19.46
C SER A 17 -29.58 -63.38 -19.79
N LEU A 18 -29.93 -63.10 -21.06
CA LEU A 18 -30.56 -61.85 -21.49
C LEU A 18 -32.10 -61.93 -21.61
N PHE A 19 -32.70 -63.06 -21.23
CA PHE A 19 -34.14 -63.31 -21.43
C PHE A 19 -34.96 -63.42 -20.14
N PHE A 20 -34.39 -63.02 -18.98
CA PHE A 20 -35.04 -63.19 -17.67
C PHE A 20 -35.22 -61.88 -16.86
N ILE A 21 -35.22 -60.72 -17.51
CA ILE A 21 -35.62 -59.44 -16.89
C ILE A 21 -36.57 -58.68 -17.82
N LEU A 22 -37.57 -59.39 -18.37
CA LEU A 22 -38.66 -58.79 -19.17
C LEU A 22 -40.04 -58.99 -18.52
N LEU A 23 -40.11 -59.50 -17.29
CA LEU A 23 -41.36 -59.72 -16.58
C LEU A 23 -41.15 -59.41 -15.11
N PHE A 24 -41.26 -58.14 -14.71
CA PHE A 24 -41.79 -57.70 -13.41
C PHE A 24 -41.61 -56.18 -13.30
N GLY A 25 -42.69 -55.44 -13.47
CA GLY A 25 -42.68 -53.99 -13.28
C GLY A 25 -43.90 -53.24 -13.80
N CYS A 26 -45.11 -53.75 -13.56
CA CYS A 26 -46.31 -52.92 -13.63
C CYS A 26 -46.25 -51.91 -12.47
N GLY A 27 -45.93 -50.66 -12.77
CA GLY A 27 -46.20 -49.49 -11.94
C GLY A 27 -46.97 -48.49 -12.79
N GLU A 28 -48.07 -47.97 -12.25
CA GLU A 28 -48.99 -47.04 -12.94
C GLU A 28 -48.25 -45.89 -13.65
N ASP A 29 -48.52 -45.73 -14.95
CA ASP A 29 -48.16 -44.54 -15.71
C ASP A 29 -48.96 -43.34 -15.19
N LYS A 30 -48.46 -42.70 -14.13
CA LYS A 30 -48.82 -41.32 -13.84
C LYS A 30 -48.26 -40.47 -14.98
N LYS A 31 -49.14 -40.09 -15.90
CA LYS A 31 -48.90 -38.93 -16.77
C LYS A 31 -48.55 -37.76 -15.86
N VAL A 32 -47.28 -37.39 -15.83
CA VAL A 32 -46.82 -36.14 -15.26
C VAL A 32 -47.42 -35.06 -16.14
N THR A 33 -48.56 -34.52 -15.72
CA THR A 33 -49.08 -33.27 -16.25
C THR A 33 -48.09 -32.19 -15.83
N ILE A 34 -47.16 -31.85 -16.71
CA ILE A 34 -46.33 -30.66 -16.55
C ILE A 34 -47.29 -29.48 -16.63
N ASN A 35 -47.60 -28.89 -15.49
CA ASN A 35 -48.34 -27.64 -15.43
C ASN A 35 -47.41 -26.54 -15.97
N PRO A 36 -47.73 -25.84 -17.08
CA PRO A 36 -46.87 -24.78 -17.62
C PRO A 36 -46.73 -23.58 -16.68
N GLU A 37 -47.54 -23.49 -15.62
CA GLU A 37 -47.59 -22.36 -14.69
C GLU A 37 -46.57 -22.43 -13.54
N GLU A 38 -45.80 -23.52 -13.41
CA GLU A 38 -44.81 -23.69 -12.33
C GLU A 38 -43.35 -23.51 -12.79
N LEU A 39 -43.13 -22.84 -13.93
CA LEU A 39 -41.84 -22.23 -14.21
C LEU A 39 -41.70 -21.02 -13.29
N ALA A 40 -41.15 -21.25 -12.09
CA ALA A 40 -40.72 -20.17 -11.21
C ALA A 40 -39.84 -19.20 -12.01
N VAL A 41 -40.38 -18.02 -12.29
CA VAL A 41 -39.64 -16.91 -12.90
C VAL A 41 -38.66 -16.46 -11.83
N PHE A 42 -37.44 -17.00 -11.86
CA PHE A 42 -36.33 -16.44 -11.10
C PHE A 42 -36.06 -15.07 -11.70
N GLU A 43 -36.53 -14.02 -11.04
CA GLU A 43 -36.07 -12.66 -11.36
C GLU A 43 -34.55 -12.64 -11.15
N PRO A 44 -33.75 -12.28 -12.16
CA PRO A 44 -32.31 -12.21 -12.00
C PRO A 44 -31.99 -11.18 -10.92
N GLU A 45 -31.19 -11.56 -9.93
CA GLU A 45 -30.74 -10.62 -8.90
C GLU A 45 -30.04 -9.42 -9.55
N ASP A 46 -30.38 -8.22 -9.09
CA ASP A 46 -29.77 -6.98 -9.58
C ASP A 46 -28.30 -6.89 -9.19
N ILE A 47 -27.42 -6.83 -10.20
CA ILE A 47 -25.96 -6.77 -10.00
C ILE A 47 -25.52 -5.32 -10.10
N TYR A 48 -25.33 -4.65 -8.97
CA TYR A 48 -24.85 -3.27 -8.94
C TYR A 48 -23.32 -3.19 -8.86
N GLU A 49 -22.70 -2.52 -9.84
CA GLU A 49 -21.28 -2.16 -9.79
C GLU A 49 -21.06 -0.76 -10.36
N PHE A 50 -20.08 -0.03 -9.81
CA PHE A 50 -19.70 1.31 -10.25
C PHE A 50 -20.84 2.35 -10.24
N GLY A 51 -21.96 2.06 -9.56
CA GLY A 51 -23.17 2.89 -9.55
C GLY A 51 -24.19 2.55 -10.65
N PHE A 52 -24.02 1.44 -11.36
CA PHE A 52 -24.92 0.97 -12.42
C PHE A 52 -25.48 -0.41 -12.08
N ASN A 53 -26.74 -0.67 -12.45
CA ASN A 53 -27.23 -2.04 -12.54
C ASN A 53 -26.65 -2.67 -13.81
N LEU A 54 -25.72 -3.59 -13.67
CA LEU A 54 -25.07 -4.25 -14.79
C LEU A 54 -26.05 -5.09 -15.61
N ASN A 55 -27.18 -5.49 -15.03
CA ASN A 55 -28.24 -6.18 -15.75
C ASN A 55 -28.84 -5.33 -16.87
N ASP A 56 -28.67 -4.00 -16.89
CA ASP A 56 -29.20 -3.14 -17.95
C ASP A 56 -28.31 -3.10 -19.21
N TYR A 57 -27.09 -3.64 -19.12
CA TYR A 57 -26.05 -3.46 -20.13
C TYR A 57 -25.49 -4.78 -20.64
N HIS A 58 -24.94 -4.75 -21.85
CA HIS A 58 -23.96 -5.73 -22.28
C HIS A 58 -22.58 -5.30 -21.77
N VAL A 59 -22.04 -6.01 -20.78
CA VAL A 59 -20.81 -5.62 -20.08
C VAL A 59 -19.59 -6.23 -20.75
N VAL A 60 -18.66 -5.38 -21.20
CA VAL A 60 -17.35 -5.81 -21.75
C VAL A 60 -16.25 -5.40 -20.78
N ARG A 61 -15.49 -6.36 -20.28
CA ARG A 61 -14.34 -6.13 -19.38
C ARG A 61 -13.05 -6.44 -20.12
N ASP A 62 -12.07 -5.54 -20.06
CA ASP A 62 -10.74 -5.76 -20.61
C ASP A 62 -9.69 -4.94 -19.83
N THR A 63 -8.45 -4.93 -20.30
CA THR A 63 -7.32 -4.24 -19.68
C THR A 63 -6.57 -3.42 -20.72
N ILE A 64 -6.02 -2.28 -20.31
CA ILE A 64 -5.23 -1.41 -21.19
C ILE A 64 -3.92 -2.12 -21.57
N ARG A 65 -3.67 -2.32 -22.87
CA ARG A 65 -2.47 -2.98 -23.38
C ARG A 65 -1.47 -1.97 -23.94
N LYS A 66 -0.25 -2.42 -24.24
CA LYS A 66 0.78 -1.59 -24.87
C LYS A 66 0.27 -1.07 -26.22
N GLY A 67 0.25 0.25 -26.39
CA GLY A 67 -0.22 0.92 -27.61
C GLY A 67 -1.72 1.25 -27.60
N ASP A 68 -2.47 0.82 -26.60
CA ASP A 68 -3.86 1.24 -26.45
C ASP A 68 -3.93 2.71 -26.03
N ASN A 69 -4.92 3.39 -26.58
CA ASN A 69 -5.41 4.67 -26.10
C ASN A 69 -6.94 4.67 -26.19
N PHE A 70 -7.58 5.58 -25.48
CA PHE A 70 -9.04 5.66 -25.44
C PHE A 70 -9.67 5.76 -26.82
N GLY A 71 -9.09 6.54 -27.74
CA GLY A 71 -9.59 6.69 -29.10
C GLY A 71 -9.63 5.36 -29.85
N LEU A 72 -8.52 4.60 -29.82
CA LEU A 72 -8.45 3.27 -30.43
C LEU A 72 -9.43 2.28 -29.79
N ILE A 73 -9.58 2.32 -28.46
CA ILE A 73 -10.54 1.44 -27.75
C ILE A 73 -11.96 1.76 -28.20
N MET A 74 -12.33 3.04 -28.24
CA MET A 74 -13.67 3.48 -28.66
C MET A 74 -13.94 3.19 -30.14
N GLU A 75 -12.96 3.40 -31.02
CA GLU A 75 -13.06 3.13 -32.46
C GLU A 75 -13.27 1.63 -32.75
N ARG A 76 -12.52 0.76 -32.07
CA ARG A 76 -12.72 -0.71 -32.13
C ARG A 76 -14.13 -1.12 -31.70
N ASN A 77 -14.76 -0.33 -30.82
CA ASN A 77 -16.13 -0.51 -30.36
C ASN A 77 -17.13 0.39 -31.12
N LYS A 78 -16.80 0.77 -32.36
CA LYS A 78 -17.69 1.43 -33.32
C LYS A 78 -18.18 2.84 -32.92
N ILE A 79 -17.44 3.54 -32.05
CA ILE A 79 -17.69 4.96 -31.77
C ILE A 79 -16.86 5.83 -32.72
N GLY A 80 -17.51 6.76 -33.41
CA GLY A 80 -16.87 7.65 -34.39
C GLY A 80 -16.04 8.78 -33.74
N TYR A 81 -15.02 9.25 -34.47
CA TYR A 81 -14.08 10.28 -34.02
C TYR A 81 -14.72 11.57 -33.45
N PRO A 82 -15.80 12.14 -34.04
CA PRO A 82 -16.43 13.34 -33.48
C PRO A 82 -16.95 13.13 -32.05
N LYS A 83 -17.53 11.96 -31.77
CA LYS A 83 -18.03 11.62 -30.43
C LYS A 83 -16.88 11.36 -29.46
N ILE A 84 -15.81 10.69 -29.91
CA ILE A 84 -14.59 10.49 -29.12
C ILE A 84 -14.01 11.85 -28.69
N TYR A 85 -13.90 12.80 -29.60
CA TYR A 85 -13.41 14.14 -29.31
C TYR A 85 -14.29 14.85 -28.27
N GLU A 86 -15.61 14.79 -28.43
CA GLU A 86 -16.57 15.36 -27.47
C GLU A 86 -16.39 14.76 -26.06
N ILE A 87 -16.20 13.44 -25.98
CA ILE A 87 -15.96 12.74 -24.71
C ILE A 87 -14.66 13.20 -24.07
N VAL A 88 -13.58 13.31 -24.84
CA VAL A 88 -12.26 13.74 -24.35
C VAL A 88 -12.30 15.18 -23.85
N GLU A 89 -12.97 16.09 -24.55
CA GLU A 89 -13.10 17.49 -24.11
C GLU A 89 -13.92 17.59 -22.82
N LYS A 90 -15.11 16.97 -22.77
CA LYS A 90 -16.02 17.09 -21.61
C LYS A 90 -15.57 16.34 -20.37
N SER A 91 -14.67 15.36 -20.49
CA SER A 91 -14.14 14.62 -19.34
C SER A 91 -12.81 15.16 -18.81
N ARG A 92 -12.18 16.13 -19.51
CA ARG A 92 -10.81 16.60 -19.22
C ARG A 92 -10.63 17.10 -17.80
N ASP A 93 -11.61 17.82 -17.26
CA ASP A 93 -11.55 18.42 -15.91
C ASP A 93 -11.61 17.35 -14.81
N THR A 94 -12.29 16.23 -15.06
CA THR A 94 -12.40 15.11 -14.11
C THR A 94 -11.23 14.15 -14.25
N PHE A 95 -10.94 13.73 -15.48
CA PHE A 95 -9.91 12.73 -15.79
C PHE A 95 -9.26 13.00 -17.14
N ASN A 96 -7.95 13.18 -17.11
CA ASN A 96 -7.18 13.24 -18.34
C ASN A 96 -7.09 11.85 -18.97
N ILE A 97 -7.86 11.62 -20.03
CA ILE A 97 -7.92 10.36 -20.78
C ILE A 97 -6.53 9.89 -21.29
N ARG A 98 -5.55 10.77 -21.43
CA ARG A 98 -4.17 10.39 -21.79
C ARG A 98 -3.40 9.71 -20.66
N SER A 99 -3.94 9.71 -19.44
CA SER A 99 -3.32 9.11 -18.26
C SER A 99 -3.71 7.64 -18.03
N LEU A 100 -4.33 6.99 -19.02
CA LEU A 100 -4.56 5.54 -19.00
C LEU A 100 -3.22 4.80 -18.88
N GLN A 101 -3.15 3.85 -17.95
CA GLN A 101 -1.94 3.11 -17.65
C GLN A 101 -2.07 1.67 -18.13
N ILE A 102 -0.98 1.15 -18.68
CA ILE A 102 -0.89 -0.24 -19.12
C ILE A 102 -1.16 -1.18 -17.93
N GLY A 103 -1.94 -2.24 -18.17
CA GLY A 103 -2.30 -3.27 -17.20
C GLY A 103 -3.47 -2.91 -16.29
N LYS A 104 -4.02 -1.69 -16.39
CA LYS A 104 -5.20 -1.28 -15.61
C LYS A 104 -6.50 -1.75 -16.28
N PRO A 105 -7.48 -2.25 -15.51
CA PRO A 105 -8.74 -2.71 -16.07
C PRO A 105 -9.64 -1.55 -16.50
N TYR A 106 -10.44 -1.82 -17.51
CA TYR A 106 -11.56 -0.97 -17.90
C TYR A 106 -12.79 -1.83 -18.21
N THR A 107 -13.96 -1.21 -18.07
CA THR A 107 -15.26 -1.82 -18.38
C THR A 107 -16.01 -0.90 -19.35
N LEU A 108 -16.60 -1.47 -20.39
CA LEU A 108 -17.59 -0.82 -21.22
C LEU A 108 -18.96 -1.31 -20.82
N LEU A 109 -19.88 -0.38 -20.58
CA LEU A 109 -21.30 -0.68 -20.52
C LEU A 109 -21.87 -0.36 -21.89
N CYS A 110 -22.29 -1.39 -22.62
CA CYS A 110 -22.87 -1.28 -23.95
C CYS A 110 -24.38 -1.45 -23.91
N SER A 111 -25.08 -0.88 -24.90
CA SER A 111 -26.50 -1.13 -25.11
C SER A 111 -26.80 -2.63 -25.27
N LYS A 112 -27.98 -3.07 -24.82
CA LYS A 112 -28.46 -4.45 -25.02
C LYS A 112 -28.99 -4.75 -26.42
N ASP A 113 -29.10 -3.73 -27.27
CA ASP A 113 -29.53 -3.91 -28.65
C ASP A 113 -28.48 -4.67 -29.48
N SER A 114 -28.85 -5.03 -30.71
CA SER A 114 -27.96 -5.75 -31.63
C SER A 114 -26.71 -4.97 -32.03
N LEU A 115 -26.69 -3.65 -31.79
CA LEU A 115 -25.55 -2.79 -32.12
C LEU A 115 -24.48 -2.81 -31.02
N GLN A 116 -24.88 -3.08 -29.77
CA GLN A 116 -24.01 -3.14 -28.58
C GLN A 116 -23.05 -1.94 -28.50
N LYS A 117 -23.59 -0.73 -28.74
CA LYS A 117 -22.78 0.49 -28.72
C LYS A 117 -22.39 0.81 -27.28
N PRO A 118 -21.11 1.15 -27.01
CA PRO A 118 -20.72 1.68 -25.73
C PRO A 118 -21.55 2.90 -25.35
N GLN A 119 -21.98 2.96 -24.10
CA GLN A 119 -22.69 4.08 -23.48
C GLN A 119 -21.90 4.63 -22.28
N CYS A 120 -21.05 3.80 -21.67
CA CYS A 120 -20.19 4.22 -20.59
C CYS A 120 -18.81 3.55 -20.68
N PHE A 121 -17.76 4.29 -20.33
CA PHE A 121 -16.41 3.80 -20.14
C PHE A 121 -16.01 3.98 -18.68
N ILE A 122 -15.65 2.87 -18.03
CA ILE A 122 -15.26 2.85 -16.62
C ILE A 122 -13.82 2.41 -16.53
N TYR A 123 -12.94 3.27 -16.00
CA TYR A 123 -11.52 2.99 -15.84
C TYR A 123 -11.14 2.85 -14.38
N GLN A 124 -10.33 1.84 -14.03
CA GLN A 124 -9.97 1.52 -12.65
C GLN A 124 -8.46 1.78 -12.44
N PRO A 125 -8.04 3.03 -12.13
CA PRO A 125 -6.62 3.36 -11.93
C PRO A 125 -6.02 2.64 -10.72
N THR A 126 -6.81 2.37 -9.69
CA THR A 126 -6.42 1.59 -8.51
C THR A 126 -7.46 0.50 -8.25
N LYS A 127 -7.23 -0.36 -7.25
CA LYS A 127 -8.23 -1.35 -6.84
C LYS A 127 -9.45 -0.70 -6.17
N GLU A 128 -9.26 0.49 -5.58
CA GLU A 128 -10.27 1.20 -4.79
C GLU A 128 -11.01 2.25 -5.63
N GLU A 129 -10.30 2.93 -6.53
CA GLU A 129 -10.84 4.05 -7.31
C GLU A 129 -11.23 3.63 -8.71
N TYR A 130 -12.30 4.25 -9.19
CA TYR A 130 -12.72 4.16 -10.57
C TYR A 130 -13.18 5.52 -11.11
N VAL A 131 -13.06 5.66 -12.43
CA VAL A 131 -13.47 6.82 -13.18
C VAL A 131 -14.59 6.37 -14.11
N VAL A 132 -15.74 7.02 -14.01
CA VAL A 132 -16.88 6.79 -14.89
C VAL A 132 -16.91 7.91 -15.91
N ILE A 133 -17.01 7.55 -17.18
CA ILE A 133 -17.28 8.46 -18.29
C ILE A 133 -18.55 7.95 -18.96
N ASN A 134 -19.69 8.52 -18.57
CA ASN A 134 -20.98 8.17 -19.14
C ASN A 134 -21.26 9.13 -20.31
N PHE A 135 -21.69 8.57 -21.43
CA PHE A 135 -21.98 9.28 -22.68
C PHE A 135 -23.24 8.75 -23.37
N GLN A 136 -24.17 8.17 -22.60
CA GLN A 136 -25.48 7.71 -23.07
C GLN A 136 -26.34 8.88 -23.58
N ASP A 137 -26.79 9.75 -22.68
CA ASP A 137 -27.63 10.91 -23.02
C ASP A 137 -26.79 12.20 -23.04
N SER A 138 -26.13 12.47 -21.91
CA SER A 138 -25.20 13.57 -21.74
C SER A 138 -23.84 13.05 -21.33
N ILE A 139 -22.79 13.66 -21.87
CA ILE A 139 -21.42 13.30 -21.49
C ILE A 139 -21.10 13.93 -20.14
N HIS A 140 -20.88 13.09 -19.14
CA HIS A 140 -20.40 13.50 -17.83
C HIS A 140 -19.38 12.49 -17.32
N ALA A 141 -18.41 13.00 -16.55
CA ALA A 141 -17.38 12.17 -15.96
C ALA A 141 -17.24 12.47 -14.48
N TYR A 142 -17.11 11.42 -13.66
CA TYR A 142 -16.84 11.55 -12.23
C TYR A 142 -15.85 10.48 -11.77
N ARG A 143 -15.21 10.76 -10.64
CA ARG A 143 -14.40 9.78 -9.91
C ARG A 143 -15.19 9.30 -8.71
N SER A 144 -15.09 8.02 -8.44
CA SER A 144 -15.69 7.44 -7.25
C SER A 144 -14.79 6.32 -6.72
N ARG A 145 -15.13 5.83 -5.53
CA ARG A 145 -14.46 4.73 -4.86
C ARG A 145 -15.45 3.60 -4.68
N LYS A 146 -14.95 2.37 -4.83
CA LYS A 146 -15.71 1.19 -4.45
C LYS A 146 -16.02 1.25 -2.94
N PRO A 147 -17.14 0.69 -2.48
CA PRO A 147 -17.42 0.57 -1.06
C PRO A 147 -16.25 -0.09 -0.33
N ILE A 148 -15.74 0.60 0.71
CA ILE A 148 -14.65 0.10 1.54
C ILE A 148 -15.21 -0.19 2.93
N LYS A 149 -15.08 -1.44 3.36
CA LYS A 149 -15.36 -1.86 4.73
C LYS A 149 -14.07 -1.86 5.54
N TYR A 150 -14.13 -1.21 6.70
CA TYR A 150 -13.03 -1.15 7.65
C TYR A 150 -13.29 -2.14 8.79
N VAL A 151 -12.33 -3.01 9.07
CA VAL A 151 -12.45 -4.03 10.12
C VAL A 151 -11.30 -3.87 11.09
N GLU A 152 -11.61 -3.57 12.35
CA GLU A 152 -10.61 -3.55 13.41
C GLU A 152 -10.19 -4.98 13.76
N LYS A 153 -8.88 -5.17 13.94
CA LYS A 153 -8.26 -6.44 14.30
C LYS A 153 -7.18 -6.21 15.34
N GLU A 154 -6.87 -7.29 16.04
CA GLU A 154 -5.78 -7.36 17.01
C GLU A 154 -4.83 -8.49 16.61
N ILE A 155 -3.54 -8.23 16.78
CA ILE A 155 -2.50 -9.27 16.70
C ILE A 155 -1.50 -9.12 17.83
N SER A 156 -0.96 -10.24 18.31
CA SER A 156 0.13 -10.25 19.28
C SER A 156 1.06 -11.42 19.02
N GLY A 157 2.30 -11.29 19.46
CA GLY A 157 3.32 -12.31 19.22
C GLY A 157 4.56 -12.11 20.07
N ILE A 158 5.37 -13.17 20.09
CA ILE A 158 6.70 -13.19 20.69
C ILE A 158 7.70 -13.39 19.56
N ILE A 159 8.69 -12.52 19.47
CA ILE A 159 9.69 -12.55 18.40
C ILE A 159 10.62 -13.74 18.65
N ASN A 160 10.68 -14.67 17.69
CA ASN A 160 11.61 -15.79 17.72
C ASN A 160 12.89 -15.50 16.92
N SER A 161 12.72 -15.03 15.69
CA SER A 161 13.80 -14.72 14.74
C SER A 161 13.73 -13.26 14.29
N SER A 162 12.63 -12.85 13.67
CA SER A 162 12.32 -11.48 13.28
C SER A 162 10.83 -11.22 13.41
N ILE A 163 10.46 -9.96 13.59
CA ILE A 163 9.07 -9.55 13.62
C ILE A 163 8.35 -9.87 12.30
N SER A 164 9.01 -9.65 11.16
CA SER A 164 8.43 -9.94 9.83
C SER A 164 8.09 -11.41 9.67
N GLN A 165 8.95 -12.32 10.11
CA GLN A 165 8.66 -13.75 10.08
C GLN A 165 7.52 -14.11 11.04
N THR A 166 7.52 -13.56 12.25
CA THR A 166 6.48 -13.84 13.26
C THR A 166 5.09 -13.42 12.77
N LEU A 167 5.00 -12.29 12.06
CA LEU A 167 3.75 -11.82 11.44
C LEU A 167 3.35 -12.68 10.24
N ASP A 168 4.30 -13.08 9.39
CA ASP A 168 4.03 -13.93 8.21
C ASP A 168 3.48 -15.31 8.62
N GLU A 169 4.03 -15.91 9.67
CA GLU A 169 3.53 -17.17 10.27
C GLU A 169 2.09 -17.04 10.81
N GLN A 170 1.67 -15.82 11.17
CA GLN A 170 0.30 -15.50 11.59
C GLN A 170 -0.59 -15.05 10.42
N GLY A 171 -0.11 -15.16 9.17
CA GLY A 171 -0.83 -14.80 7.96
C GLY A 171 -0.95 -13.29 7.72
N ILE A 172 -0.08 -12.50 8.32
CA ILE A 172 -0.18 -11.04 8.35
C ILE A 172 0.91 -10.43 7.48
N SER A 173 0.49 -9.46 6.68
CA SER A 173 1.39 -8.81 5.73
C SER A 173 2.65 -8.27 6.42
N PRO A 174 3.86 -8.56 5.91
CA PRO A 174 5.11 -7.98 6.41
C PRO A 174 5.13 -6.45 6.41
N ILE A 175 4.22 -5.79 5.69
CA ILE A 175 4.01 -4.34 5.75
C ILE A 175 3.74 -3.86 7.19
N MET A 176 3.08 -4.67 8.01
CA MET A 176 2.84 -4.36 9.43
C MET A 176 4.16 -4.15 10.19
N ALA A 177 5.18 -4.99 9.96
CA ALA A 177 6.50 -4.83 10.59
C ALA A 177 7.15 -3.49 10.23
N TYR A 178 7.04 -3.06 8.96
CA TYR A 178 7.57 -1.77 8.52
C TYR A 178 6.81 -0.61 9.16
N GLN A 179 5.48 -0.66 9.21
CA GLN A 179 4.66 0.37 9.85
C GLN A 179 4.98 0.49 11.36
N MET A 180 5.17 -0.63 12.05
CA MET A 180 5.59 -0.65 13.45
C MET A 180 6.99 -0.06 13.61
N SER A 181 7.93 -0.42 12.73
CA SER A 181 9.29 0.14 12.74
C SER A 181 9.28 1.66 12.56
N ASP A 182 8.37 2.20 11.76
CA ASP A 182 8.22 3.64 11.56
C ASP A 182 7.66 4.36 12.79
N ILE A 183 6.69 3.74 13.49
CA ILE A 183 6.11 4.26 14.74
C ILE A 183 7.18 4.40 15.82
N TYR A 184 7.99 3.36 16.01
CA TYR A 184 9.00 3.29 17.07
C TYR A 184 10.40 3.67 16.62
N ALA A 185 10.54 4.25 15.43
CA ALA A 185 11.82 4.52 14.78
C ALA A 185 12.85 5.28 15.65
N TRP A 186 12.38 6.00 16.67
CA TRP A 186 13.19 6.83 17.58
C TRP A 186 13.41 6.24 18.97
N THR A 187 12.65 5.19 19.30
CA THR A 187 12.62 4.57 20.63
C THR A 187 13.23 3.17 20.60
N ILE A 188 12.96 2.39 19.55
CA ILE A 188 13.42 1.01 19.41
C ILE A 188 14.23 0.85 18.11
N ASP A 189 15.41 0.23 18.21
CA ASP A 189 16.17 -0.17 17.03
C ASP A 189 15.68 -1.53 16.53
N PHE A 190 14.82 -1.52 15.50
CA PHE A 190 14.21 -2.74 14.95
C PHE A 190 15.23 -3.74 14.37
N PHE A 191 16.46 -3.33 14.08
CA PHE A 191 17.53 -4.24 13.66
C PHE A 191 18.18 -4.98 14.83
N ARG A 192 17.90 -4.58 16.07
CA ARG A 192 18.45 -5.15 17.31
C ARG A 192 17.38 -5.79 18.19
N LEU A 193 16.21 -6.07 17.64
CA LEU A 193 15.19 -6.86 18.33
C LEU A 193 15.76 -8.22 18.72
N GLN A 194 15.38 -8.68 19.90
CA GLN A 194 15.88 -9.90 20.49
C GLN A 194 14.81 -10.99 20.47
N LYS A 195 15.28 -12.24 20.51
CA LYS A 195 14.39 -13.37 20.78
C LYS A 195 13.75 -13.18 22.15
N GLY A 196 12.43 -13.24 22.21
CA GLY A 196 11.63 -13.06 23.42
C GLY A 196 10.96 -11.70 23.55
N ASP A 197 11.34 -10.70 22.74
CA ASP A 197 10.63 -9.43 22.66
C ASP A 197 9.16 -9.68 22.30
N ARG A 198 8.24 -8.94 22.93
CA ARG A 198 6.80 -9.12 22.75
C ARG A 198 6.21 -7.91 22.04
N PHE A 199 5.17 -8.16 21.26
CA PHE A 199 4.41 -7.07 20.65
C PHE A 199 2.92 -7.36 20.65
N LYS A 200 2.13 -6.29 20.63
CA LYS A 200 0.68 -6.33 20.38
C LYS A 200 0.28 -5.12 19.55
N VAL A 201 -0.61 -5.30 18.60
CA VAL A 201 -1.06 -4.24 17.69
C VAL A 201 -2.56 -4.31 17.50
N ILE A 202 -3.22 -3.16 17.61
CA ILE A 202 -4.61 -2.96 17.23
C ILE A 202 -4.60 -2.12 15.96
N TYR A 203 -5.15 -2.65 14.89
CA TYR A 203 -5.07 -2.05 13.56
C TYR A 203 -6.38 -2.22 12.79
N THR A 204 -6.52 -1.50 11.68
CA THR A 204 -7.70 -1.56 10.82
C THR A 204 -7.31 -2.12 9.46
N ASP A 205 -7.98 -3.19 9.05
CA ASP A 205 -7.94 -3.72 7.69
C ASP A 205 -8.97 -3.02 6.80
N LYS A 206 -8.69 -2.95 5.49
CA LYS A 206 -9.65 -2.55 4.46
C LYS A 206 -10.07 -3.73 3.60
N TYR A 207 -11.35 -3.80 3.29
CA TYR A 207 -11.93 -4.72 2.32
C TYR A 207 -12.72 -3.92 1.28
N ILE A 208 -12.47 -4.20 0.01
CA ILE A 208 -13.22 -3.66 -1.13
C ILE A 208 -14.37 -4.61 -1.42
N ASP A 209 -15.57 -4.07 -1.66
CA ASP A 209 -16.77 -4.86 -1.99
C ASP A 209 -16.99 -5.97 -0.93
N ASP A 210 -16.76 -5.63 0.34
CA ASP A 210 -16.83 -6.47 1.56
C ASP A 210 -15.91 -7.69 1.65
N THR A 211 -15.35 -8.16 0.53
CA THR A 211 -14.72 -9.48 0.43
C THR A 211 -13.25 -9.40 0.03
N ILE A 212 -12.85 -8.40 -0.76
CA ILE A 212 -11.51 -8.33 -1.33
C ILE A 212 -10.59 -7.58 -0.37
N TYR A 213 -9.62 -8.28 0.22
CA TYR A 213 -8.63 -7.64 1.09
C TYR A 213 -7.81 -6.58 0.34
N ALA A 214 -7.84 -5.35 0.86
CA ALA A 214 -7.18 -4.18 0.28
C ALA A 214 -5.95 -3.71 1.09
N GLY A 215 -5.58 -4.44 2.14
CA GLY A 215 -4.43 -4.14 2.99
C GLY A 215 -4.78 -3.46 4.31
N ILE A 216 -3.74 -3.12 5.06
CA ILE A 216 -3.83 -2.42 6.34
C ILE A 216 -4.09 -0.93 6.05
N ASP A 217 -5.11 -0.36 6.67
CA ASP A 217 -5.38 1.07 6.62
C ASP A 217 -4.47 1.85 7.56
N ASN A 218 -4.56 1.53 8.84
CA ASN A 218 -3.78 2.20 9.87
C ASN A 218 -3.65 1.34 11.14
N ILE A 219 -2.60 1.62 11.91
CA ILE A 219 -2.40 1.11 13.26
C ILE A 219 -3.05 2.10 14.22
N LYS A 220 -3.98 1.65 15.06
CA LYS A 220 -4.63 2.48 16.09
C LYS A 220 -3.78 2.55 17.34
N ALA A 221 -3.26 1.40 17.76
CA ALA A 221 -2.35 1.29 18.88
C ALA A 221 -1.33 0.18 18.64
N ALA A 222 -0.14 0.35 19.19
CA ALA A 222 0.87 -0.68 19.26
C ALA A 222 1.50 -0.70 20.65
N PHE A 223 2.02 -1.88 21.01
CA PHE A 223 2.76 -2.16 22.21
C PHE A 223 3.99 -2.99 21.81
N PHE A 224 5.12 -2.67 22.42
CA PHE A 224 6.32 -3.48 22.41
C PHE A 224 6.90 -3.62 23.81
N GLU A 225 7.46 -4.78 24.07
CA GLU A 225 8.36 -5.00 25.19
C GLU A 225 9.72 -5.37 24.63
N HIS A 226 10.73 -4.54 24.93
CA HIS A 226 12.09 -4.71 24.46
C HIS A 226 13.09 -4.48 25.60
N ASN A 227 13.98 -5.45 25.85
CA ASN A 227 14.90 -5.43 27.00
C ASN A 227 14.21 -5.24 28.37
N GLY A 228 12.97 -5.71 28.52
CA GLY A 228 12.19 -5.57 29.76
C GLY A 228 11.61 -4.17 29.99
N GLU A 229 11.65 -3.29 29.00
CA GLU A 229 10.99 -1.99 29.00
C GLU A 229 9.77 -2.02 28.06
N ASP A 230 8.66 -1.44 28.53
CA ASP A 230 7.41 -1.34 27.80
C ASP A 230 7.37 -0.05 26.96
N PHE A 231 6.88 -0.16 25.73
CA PHE A 231 6.75 0.95 24.78
C PHE A 231 5.35 0.98 24.19
N TYR A 232 4.52 1.91 24.63
CA TYR A 232 3.17 2.10 24.11
C TYR A 232 3.15 3.14 22.99
N ALA A 233 2.26 2.93 22.02
CA ALA A 233 2.00 3.84 20.92
C ALA A 233 0.50 3.94 20.67
N PHE A 234 -0.04 5.15 20.74
CA PHE A 234 -1.45 5.45 20.46
C PHE A 234 -1.52 6.48 19.35
N LYS A 235 -2.23 6.13 18.26
CA LYS A 235 -2.48 7.05 17.17
C LYS A 235 -3.47 8.12 17.62
N PHE A 236 -3.12 9.38 17.40
CA PHE A 236 -3.94 10.54 17.75
C PHE A 236 -3.92 11.59 16.64
N GLU A 237 -5.05 12.24 16.41
CA GLU A 237 -5.20 13.33 15.44
C GLU A 237 -4.79 14.66 16.08
N THR A 238 -3.70 15.24 15.60
CA THR A 238 -3.12 16.48 16.14
C THR A 238 -3.72 17.76 15.55
N ASP A 239 -4.33 17.66 14.36
CA ASP A 239 -4.95 18.79 13.66
C ASP A 239 -6.16 18.24 12.89
N SER A 240 -7.37 18.56 13.36
CA SER A 240 -8.63 18.10 12.80
C SER A 240 -9.00 18.74 11.46
N VAL A 241 -8.38 19.87 11.11
CA VAL A 241 -8.61 20.56 9.83
C VAL A 241 -7.72 19.99 8.75
N LYS A 242 -6.48 19.62 9.10
CA LYS A 242 -5.51 19.02 8.17
C LYS A 242 -5.46 17.49 8.23
N HIS A 243 -6.23 16.88 9.12
CA HIS A 243 -6.23 15.43 9.39
C HIS A 243 -4.82 14.88 9.64
N LEU A 244 -3.99 15.64 10.36
CA LEU A 244 -2.64 15.21 10.72
C LEU A 244 -2.71 14.27 11.90
N THR A 245 -2.10 13.09 11.76
CA THR A 245 -2.02 12.08 12.83
C THR A 245 -0.58 11.82 13.24
N ASP A 246 -0.40 11.55 14.52
CA ASP A 246 0.88 11.14 15.12
C ASP A 246 0.67 10.06 16.18
N TYR A 247 1.75 9.43 16.63
CA TYR A 247 1.74 8.45 17.70
C TYR A 247 2.31 9.03 18.97
N PHE A 248 1.61 8.76 20.07
CA PHE A 248 1.96 9.23 21.40
C PHE A 248 2.12 8.03 22.33
N ASN A 249 2.98 8.18 23.33
CA ASN A 249 3.08 7.22 24.40
C ASN A 249 1.97 7.41 25.45
N GLU A 250 1.98 6.59 26.48
CA GLU A 250 1.04 6.56 27.60
C GLU A 250 0.98 7.87 28.41
N GLU A 251 2.04 8.70 28.41
CA GLU A 251 2.02 10.05 29.01
C GLU A 251 1.66 11.16 28.00
N ALA A 252 1.07 10.80 26.86
CA ALA A 252 0.72 11.72 25.78
C ALA A 252 1.91 12.53 25.23
N LYS A 253 3.13 11.96 25.28
CA LYS A 253 4.32 12.51 24.61
C LYS A 253 4.48 11.88 23.24
N THR A 254 4.85 12.69 22.25
CA THR A 254 5.08 12.17 20.88
C THR A 254 6.21 11.15 20.87
N LEU A 255 5.99 10.02 20.19
CA LEU A 255 7.02 9.00 19.96
C LEU A 255 8.07 9.48 18.95
N ARG A 256 7.67 10.39 18.05
CA ARG A 256 8.61 11.16 17.24
C ARG A 256 9.26 12.20 18.14
N ARG A 257 10.40 11.85 18.75
CA ARG A 257 11.17 12.80 19.57
C ARG A 257 11.50 14.02 18.71
N ALA A 258 10.97 15.19 19.09
CA ALA A 258 11.33 16.43 18.44
C ALA A 258 12.83 16.62 18.56
N PHE A 259 13.51 16.83 17.42
CA PHE A 259 14.90 17.24 17.44
C PHE A 259 15.06 18.47 18.34
N LEU A 260 16.17 18.55 19.08
CA LEU A 260 16.59 19.81 19.67
C LEU A 260 16.67 20.84 18.54
N LYS A 261 16.08 22.01 18.76
CA LYS A 261 16.04 23.10 17.79
C LYS A 261 17.45 23.54 17.35
N ALA A 262 18.43 23.37 18.23
CA ALA A 262 19.83 23.62 17.93
C ALA A 262 20.73 22.59 18.64
N PRO A 263 21.88 22.26 18.04
CA PRO A 263 22.84 21.29 18.59
C PRO A 263 23.81 21.92 19.60
N VAL A 264 23.78 23.23 19.79
CA VAL A 264 24.78 23.98 20.55
C VAL A 264 24.11 25.20 21.15
N GLU A 265 24.64 25.72 22.26
CA GLU A 265 24.30 27.06 22.73
C GLU A 265 25.05 28.08 21.86
N TYR A 266 24.32 28.93 21.13
CA TYR A 266 24.88 29.82 20.11
C TYR A 266 24.48 31.27 20.35
N LYS A 267 25.35 32.20 19.92
CA LYS A 267 25.09 33.65 19.98
C LYS A 267 24.09 34.07 18.91
N ARG A 268 24.27 33.57 17.68
CA ARG A 268 23.39 33.82 16.53
C ARG A 268 23.55 32.74 15.46
N ILE A 269 22.56 32.63 14.58
CA ILE A 269 22.70 31.87 13.33
C ILE A 269 23.49 32.75 12.35
N SER A 270 24.65 32.29 11.89
CA SER A 270 25.48 33.03 10.95
C SER A 270 25.11 32.80 9.50
N SER A 271 24.63 31.60 9.17
CA SER A 271 24.09 31.30 7.85
C SER A 271 22.99 30.25 7.98
N ARG A 272 21.85 30.48 7.33
CA ARG A 272 20.73 29.52 7.29
C ARG A 272 20.87 28.57 6.10
N TYR A 273 20.12 27.47 6.15
CA TYR A 273 19.90 26.62 4.98
C TYR A 273 19.31 27.45 3.84
N ASN A 274 19.93 27.40 2.67
CA ASN A 274 19.47 28.15 1.50
C ASN A 274 20.04 27.55 0.21
N LEU A 275 19.17 26.89 -0.57
CA LEU A 275 19.55 26.28 -1.84
C LEU A 275 19.89 27.32 -2.93
N ASN A 276 19.41 28.55 -2.78
CA ASN A 276 19.60 29.64 -3.74
C ASN A 276 20.61 30.68 -3.25
N ARG A 277 21.45 30.34 -2.26
CA ARG A 277 22.45 31.27 -1.71
C ARG A 277 23.40 31.74 -2.81
N ARG A 278 23.60 33.07 -2.90
CA ARG A 278 24.54 33.71 -3.83
C ARG A 278 25.65 34.39 -3.05
N ILE A 279 26.87 34.35 -3.58
CA ILE A 279 28.04 34.93 -2.92
C ILE A 279 28.69 35.94 -3.88
N ALA A 280 28.74 37.21 -3.47
CA ALA A 280 29.22 38.32 -4.28
C ALA A 280 30.67 38.14 -4.75
N LEU A 281 31.56 37.70 -3.85
CA LEU A 281 32.97 37.44 -4.14
C LEU A 281 33.18 36.44 -5.31
N TYR A 282 32.22 35.55 -5.54
CA TYR A 282 32.30 34.55 -6.61
C TYR A 282 31.40 34.91 -7.82
N GLY A 283 31.15 36.21 -8.03
CA GLY A 283 30.35 36.71 -9.16
C GLY A 283 28.87 36.37 -9.04
N ASN A 284 28.31 36.37 -7.82
CA ASN A 284 26.89 36.10 -7.55
C ASN A 284 26.35 34.74 -8.07
N LYS A 285 27.26 33.78 -8.28
CA LYS A 285 26.90 32.40 -8.63
C LYS A 285 26.15 31.73 -7.48
N VAL A 286 25.18 30.87 -7.83
CA VAL A 286 24.43 30.08 -6.85
C VAL A 286 25.36 29.03 -6.25
N ARG A 287 25.47 29.05 -4.91
CA ARG A 287 26.25 28.12 -4.10
C ARG A 287 25.40 27.67 -2.91
N PRO A 288 24.63 26.58 -3.06
CA PRO A 288 23.70 26.09 -2.06
C PRO A 288 24.36 25.90 -0.69
N HIS A 289 23.69 26.35 0.37
CA HIS A 289 24.04 26.00 1.74
C HIS A 289 23.09 24.92 2.25
N LYS A 290 23.60 23.70 2.40
CA LYS A 290 22.82 22.51 2.79
C LYS A 290 22.82 22.26 4.30
N GLY A 291 23.10 23.30 5.10
CA GLY A 291 23.18 23.23 6.55
C GLY A 291 22.79 24.57 7.18
N THR A 292 22.94 24.65 8.50
CA THR A 292 22.78 25.89 9.26
C THR A 292 24.04 26.10 10.09
N ASP A 293 24.64 27.28 9.97
CA ASP A 293 25.85 27.66 10.69
C ASP A 293 25.46 28.39 11.96
N PHE A 294 25.90 27.85 13.09
CA PHE A 294 25.71 28.44 14.42
C PHE A 294 27.01 29.08 14.88
N ALA A 295 26.98 30.38 15.15
CA ALA A 295 28.14 31.07 15.71
C ALA A 295 28.21 30.82 17.22
N ALA A 296 29.23 30.07 17.64
CA ALA A 296 29.53 29.71 19.02
C ALA A 296 31.05 29.76 19.25
N ASP A 297 31.46 29.84 20.51
CA ASP A 297 32.88 29.93 20.86
C ASP A 297 33.58 28.58 20.68
N ILE A 298 34.88 28.59 20.34
CA ILE A 298 35.64 27.35 20.20
C ILE A 298 35.64 26.62 21.55
N GLY A 299 35.31 25.33 21.53
CA GLY A 299 35.18 24.53 22.75
C GLY A 299 33.75 24.46 23.30
N THR A 300 32.77 25.18 22.75
CA THR A 300 31.37 25.01 23.18
C THR A 300 30.91 23.56 22.92
N PRO A 301 30.28 22.87 23.89
CA PRO A 301 29.78 21.51 23.70
C PRO A 301 28.73 21.41 22.59
N ILE A 302 28.91 20.47 21.68
CA ILE A 302 27.94 20.10 20.65
C ILE A 302 27.17 18.88 21.16
N ARG A 303 25.84 18.97 21.18
CA ARG A 303 24.91 17.95 21.65
C ARG A 303 24.22 17.25 20.48
N ALA A 304 23.97 15.95 20.62
CA ALA A 304 23.12 15.21 19.68
C ALA A 304 21.69 15.78 19.72
N THR A 305 21.16 16.13 18.55
CA THR A 305 19.83 16.77 18.46
C THR A 305 18.70 15.77 18.61
N ALA A 306 18.94 14.49 18.41
CA ALA A 306 18.00 13.41 18.68
C ALA A 306 18.78 12.11 19.00
N ASN A 307 18.09 11.12 19.54
CA ASN A 307 18.63 9.76 19.72
C ASN A 307 19.12 9.20 18.38
N GLY A 308 20.19 8.42 18.40
CA GLY A 308 20.61 7.72 17.20
C GLY A 308 21.96 7.02 17.34
N THR A 309 22.38 6.40 16.25
CA THR A 309 23.66 5.69 16.17
C THR A 309 24.65 6.48 15.33
N VAL A 310 25.86 6.66 15.85
CA VAL A 310 26.95 7.35 15.15
C VAL A 310 27.38 6.53 13.93
N THR A 311 27.17 7.07 12.73
CA THR A 311 27.55 6.42 11.46
C THR A 311 28.93 6.86 10.98
N LYS A 312 29.36 8.08 11.34
CA LYS A 312 30.72 8.57 11.06
C LYS A 312 31.25 9.42 12.21
N SER A 313 32.53 9.28 12.51
CA SER A 313 33.30 10.17 13.38
C SER A 313 34.71 10.23 12.80
N SER A 314 34.99 11.25 11.99
CA SER A 314 36.19 11.29 11.12
C SER A 314 36.56 12.72 10.74
N TYR A 315 37.64 12.88 9.99
CA TYR A 315 38.08 14.13 9.36
C TYR A 315 37.92 14.08 7.83
N THR A 316 37.55 15.19 7.18
CA THR A 316 37.79 15.42 5.75
C THR A 316 38.16 16.88 5.49
N ARG A 317 38.81 17.16 4.35
CA ARG A 317 39.20 18.53 3.97
C ARG A 317 38.04 19.53 3.92
N GLY A 318 36.85 19.09 3.52
CA GLY A 318 35.69 19.98 3.37
C GLY A 318 34.88 20.16 4.66
N ASN A 319 34.86 19.13 5.52
CA ASN A 319 34.04 19.11 6.73
C ASN A 319 34.82 19.46 7.99
N GLY A 320 36.16 19.45 7.93
CA GLY A 320 36.99 19.37 9.10
C GLY A 320 36.76 18.05 9.86
N ASN A 321 36.93 18.11 11.17
CA ASN A 321 36.46 17.06 12.07
C ASN A 321 34.93 17.08 12.13
N TYR A 322 34.30 15.94 11.93
CA TYR A 322 32.85 15.84 11.89
C TYR A 322 32.31 14.53 12.46
N VAL A 323 31.05 14.60 12.88
CA VAL A 323 30.24 13.46 13.31
C VAL A 323 28.97 13.38 12.47
N LYS A 324 28.54 12.16 12.15
CA LYS A 324 27.21 11.87 11.58
C LYS A 324 26.45 10.91 12.47
N ILE A 325 25.18 11.20 12.68
CA ILE A 325 24.28 10.38 13.50
C ILE A 325 23.07 10.02 12.65
N ARG A 326 22.84 8.73 12.46
CA ARG A 326 21.60 8.23 11.89
C ARG A 326 20.60 8.04 13.01
N HIS A 327 19.44 8.65 12.83
CA HIS A 327 18.38 8.55 13.83
C HIS A 327 17.36 7.48 13.47
N ASN A 328 17.01 7.38 12.19
CA ASN A 328 16.15 6.32 11.66
C ASN A 328 16.38 6.13 10.14
N SER A 329 15.43 5.49 9.46
CA SER A 329 15.43 5.24 8.01
C SER A 329 15.40 6.50 7.15
N ILE A 330 14.87 7.61 7.69
CA ILE A 330 14.63 8.87 6.96
C ILE A 330 15.65 9.96 7.35
N TYR A 331 16.01 10.06 8.63
CA TYR A 331 16.74 11.20 9.16
C TYR A 331 18.18 10.86 9.60
N GLU A 332 19.13 11.67 9.11
CA GLU A 332 20.52 11.72 9.54
C GLU A 332 20.90 13.17 9.84
N THR A 333 21.71 13.39 10.88
CA THR A 333 22.33 14.70 11.16
C THR A 333 23.83 14.65 11.00
N GLN A 334 24.41 15.79 10.64
CA GLN A 334 25.84 15.96 10.45
C GLN A 334 26.33 17.22 11.17
N TYR A 335 27.41 17.08 11.92
CA TYR A 335 28.02 18.14 12.74
C TYR A 335 29.44 18.35 12.26
N LEU A 336 29.75 19.54 11.74
CA LEU A 336 30.97 19.86 11.00
C LEU A 336 31.91 20.77 11.81
N HIS A 337 33.15 20.93 11.33
CA HIS A 337 34.13 21.90 11.80
C HIS A 337 34.43 21.82 13.31
N MET A 338 34.40 20.61 13.86
CA MET A 338 34.56 20.37 15.29
C MET A 338 36.02 20.56 15.72
N LYS A 339 36.28 21.06 16.93
CA LYS A 339 37.64 21.04 17.50
C LYS A 339 38.09 19.60 17.75
N LYS A 340 37.17 18.78 18.28
CA LYS A 340 37.39 17.37 18.63
C LYS A 340 36.05 16.64 18.71
N GLN A 341 36.00 15.42 18.20
CA GLN A 341 34.87 14.48 18.37
C GLN A 341 34.97 13.77 19.72
N ASN A 342 33.83 13.45 20.34
CA ASN A 342 33.74 12.73 21.62
C ASN A 342 33.09 11.34 21.49
N VAL A 343 32.87 10.87 20.26
CA VAL A 343 32.12 9.63 19.98
C VAL A 343 32.77 8.79 18.89
N LYS A 344 32.49 7.49 18.89
CA LYS A 344 33.00 6.52 17.92
C LYS A 344 31.89 5.95 17.03
N VAL A 345 32.25 5.46 15.84
CA VAL A 345 31.30 4.79 14.94
C VAL A 345 30.67 3.58 15.64
N GLY A 346 29.35 3.41 15.49
CA GLY A 346 28.55 2.36 16.12
C GLY A 346 28.03 2.69 17.53
N GLN A 347 28.53 3.77 18.14
CA GLN A 347 28.05 4.23 19.44
C GLN A 347 26.61 4.76 19.34
N TYR A 348 25.74 4.30 20.24
CA TYR A 348 24.43 4.89 20.44
C TYR A 348 24.54 6.13 21.33
N VAL A 349 23.85 7.22 20.96
CA VAL A 349 23.81 8.46 21.71
C VAL A 349 22.36 8.88 21.93
N LYS A 350 22.09 9.42 23.11
CA LYS A 350 20.80 10.01 23.47
C LYS A 350 20.77 11.48 23.05
N GLN A 351 19.56 11.97 22.79
CA GLN A 351 19.34 13.41 22.64
C GLN A 351 19.95 14.18 23.81
N GLY A 352 20.75 15.21 23.53
CA GLY A 352 21.43 16.02 24.54
C GLY A 352 22.85 15.56 24.88
N ASP A 353 23.24 14.32 24.53
CA ASP A 353 24.59 13.83 24.78
C ASP A 353 25.65 14.68 24.07
N VAL A 354 26.77 14.96 24.75
CA VAL A 354 27.88 15.72 24.18
C VAL A 354 28.68 14.86 23.21
N ILE A 355 28.58 15.17 21.92
CA ILE A 355 29.21 14.42 20.82
C ILE A 355 30.55 15.02 20.37
N GLY A 356 30.92 16.19 20.89
CA GLY A 356 32.20 16.85 20.70
C GLY A 356 32.09 18.34 20.96
N TRP A 357 33.03 19.12 20.42
CA TRP A 357 33.12 20.55 20.71
C TRP A 357 33.33 21.39 19.46
N VAL A 358 32.75 22.60 19.45
CA VAL A 358 32.89 23.58 18.37
C VAL A 358 34.35 23.89 18.08
N GLY A 359 34.71 24.01 16.81
CA GLY A 359 36.05 24.38 16.36
C GLY A 359 36.02 25.18 15.06
N MET A 360 37.12 25.08 14.32
CA MET A 360 37.34 25.79 13.05
C MET A 360 38.23 24.96 12.10
N THR A 361 38.11 23.63 12.17
CA THR A 361 38.97 22.67 11.44
C THR A 361 38.57 22.43 10.00
#